data_AF-A0A964Q6Q4-F1
#
_entry.id   AF-A0A964Q6Q4-F1
#
_cell.length_a   1.000
_cell.length_b   1.000
_cell.length_c   1.000
_cell.angle_alpha   90.00
_cell.angle_beta   90.00
_cell.angle_gamma   90.00
#
_symmetry.space_group_name_H-M   'P 1'
#
loop_
_entity.id
_entity.type
_entity.pdbx_description
1 polymer ?
#
loop_
_entity_poly.entity_id
_entity_poly.type
_entity_poly.pdbx_seq_one_letter_code
_entity_poly.pdbx_strand_id
1 'polypeptide(L)'
;MMVGKKWKIAAAFFGLSFVHGCGQMAGERNGPLSMNQPGTRTRAVSGDPAELRIPALLAQQGNTPSPASPGSQPGTLPTDLPLVPIPPVPRANPGNPLQPVANVPGSNPATPANNPLNIPQAENSQPADPMRTLQRKALARLATLDSYIVRLTRREVINGKKKPEELLLLKYRKAPLSIYFKWLGGEGAGREVVFVEGQYEGKIHTLLAAGDIPFMPAGKRMALSPDSILVKNSSRHKIQEAGFQPLVSGLGLAMDAQAQGDRRLGSVRYHASVARPDLPMPMEALEHLLPPGMESGLPRGGRRLVFFDPQSFLPALIATYDERGEEVEFYRYDRFQFPVRLDEKDFNPEALFAKPGSGTTALRK
;
A
#
# COMPACT_ATOMS: atom_id res chain seq x y z
N MET A 1 57.68 5.93 10.77
CA MET A 1 56.52 5.37 10.06
C MET A 1 55.24 5.76 10.79
N MET A 2 54.36 6.53 10.17
CA MET A 2 53.00 6.80 10.66
C MET A 2 52.05 6.75 9.47
N VAL A 3 51.00 5.94 9.55
CA VAL A 3 50.00 5.79 8.48
C VAL A 3 48.71 6.51 8.90
N GLY A 4 48.48 7.68 8.30
CA GLY A 4 47.24 8.44 8.50
C GLY A 4 46.07 7.83 7.73
N LYS A 5 44.96 7.56 8.43
CA LYS A 5 43.69 7.13 7.81
C LYS A 5 43.10 8.27 6.97
N LYS A 6 42.87 8.04 5.67
CA LYS A 6 42.10 8.96 4.82
C LYS A 6 40.60 8.64 4.92
N TRP A 7 39.80 9.59 5.40
CA TRP A 7 38.35 9.57 5.17
C TRP A 7 38.05 9.95 3.70
N LYS A 8 37.23 9.16 3.01
CA LYS A 8 36.67 9.52 1.71
C LYS A 8 35.28 10.10 1.90
N ILE A 9 35.15 11.41 1.75
CA ILE A 9 33.85 12.06 1.53
C ILE A 9 33.48 11.84 0.07
N ALA A 10 32.45 11.05 -0.20
CA ALA A 10 31.94 10.85 -1.56
C ALA A 10 30.88 11.91 -1.88
N ALA A 11 31.32 13.06 -2.41
CA ALA A 11 30.43 14.00 -3.08
C ALA A 11 30.10 13.45 -4.48
N ALA A 12 28.81 13.29 -4.79
CA ALA A 12 28.36 12.97 -6.14
C ALA A 12 27.84 14.24 -6.81
N PHE A 13 28.64 14.82 -7.70
CA PHE A 13 28.25 15.95 -8.53
C PHE A 13 27.48 15.49 -9.79
N PHE A 14 26.80 16.45 -10.40
CA PHE A 14 25.95 16.32 -11.58
C PHE A 14 26.56 15.55 -12.75
N GLY A 15 25.72 14.74 -13.41
CA GLY A 15 25.89 14.31 -14.80
C GLY A 15 24.56 14.50 -15.55
N LEU A 16 24.46 15.52 -16.38
CA LEU A 16 23.28 15.85 -17.20
C LEU A 16 23.61 15.62 -18.68
N SER A 17 22.86 14.74 -19.36
CA SER A 17 22.50 14.77 -20.80
C SER A 17 21.75 13.46 -21.13
N PHE A 18 20.45 13.48 -21.45
CA PHE A 18 19.80 13.87 -22.72
C PHE A 18 19.92 12.83 -23.85
N VAL A 19 18.79 12.20 -24.18
CA VAL A 19 18.22 12.25 -25.56
C VAL A 19 16.71 12.44 -25.44
N HIS A 20 16.20 13.53 -26.00
CA HIS A 20 14.82 13.67 -26.48
C HIS A 20 14.94 14.19 -27.91
N GLY A 21 14.09 13.71 -28.81
CA GLY A 21 13.93 14.23 -30.16
C GLY A 21 12.57 13.77 -30.71
N CYS A 22 11.93 14.48 -31.64
CA CYS A 22 12.16 15.86 -32.08
C CYS A 22 10.83 16.39 -32.63
N GLY A 23 10.55 17.69 -32.50
CA GLY A 23 9.32 18.32 -32.97
C GLY A 23 9.54 19.82 -33.08
N GLN A 24 9.72 20.31 -34.31
CA GLN A 24 10.43 21.54 -34.62
C GLN A 24 9.47 22.64 -35.10
N MET A 25 9.72 23.90 -34.75
CA MET A 25 9.49 25.08 -35.61
C MET A 25 10.23 26.31 -35.03
N ALA A 26 10.61 27.26 -35.89
CA ALA A 26 11.67 28.23 -35.63
C ALA A 26 11.20 29.66 -35.32
N GLY A 27 12.10 30.47 -34.74
CA GLY A 27 11.94 31.91 -34.53
C GLY A 27 13.25 32.60 -34.07
N GLU A 28 13.83 33.39 -34.97
CA GLU A 28 14.97 34.31 -34.79
C GLU A 28 14.69 35.44 -33.74
N ARG A 29 15.61 36.24 -33.16
CA ARG A 29 17.02 36.62 -33.47
C ARG A 29 17.71 37.35 -32.27
N ASN A 30 19.05 37.31 -32.22
CA ASN A 30 20.02 38.33 -31.73
C ASN A 30 20.00 38.96 -30.31
N GLY A 31 21.18 38.96 -29.65
CA GLY A 31 21.71 40.11 -28.88
C GLY A 31 22.18 39.87 -27.42
N PRO A 32 23.50 39.85 -27.11
CA PRO A 32 24.04 39.72 -25.74
C PRO A 32 24.61 41.04 -25.17
N LEU A 33 24.73 41.15 -23.83
CA LEU A 33 25.54 42.06 -22.97
C LEU A 33 25.01 41.88 -21.51
N SER A 34 25.66 42.18 -20.38
CA SER A 34 27.07 42.11 -19.94
C SER A 34 27.11 42.12 -18.39
N MET A 35 28.30 41.98 -17.79
CA MET A 35 28.60 41.96 -16.34
C MET A 35 27.92 43.06 -15.49
N ASN A 36 27.58 42.73 -14.24
CA ASN A 36 28.30 43.28 -13.07
C ASN A 36 27.95 42.60 -11.72
N GLN A 37 28.98 42.34 -10.91
CA GLN A 37 28.91 42.34 -9.44
C GLN A 37 29.36 43.74 -8.93
N PRO A 38 29.09 44.09 -7.67
CA PRO A 38 30.19 43.98 -6.70
C PRO A 38 29.74 43.41 -5.33
N GLY A 39 30.70 42.84 -4.60
CA GLY A 39 30.48 42.33 -3.25
C GLY A 39 30.82 43.32 -2.13
N THR A 40 30.68 42.89 -0.88
CA THR A 40 31.23 43.61 0.28
C THR A 40 31.64 42.62 1.37
N ARG A 41 32.82 42.82 1.97
CA ARG A 41 33.29 42.09 3.15
C ARG A 41 32.88 42.83 4.42
N THR A 42 32.64 42.10 5.51
CA THR A 42 32.86 42.62 6.87
C THR A 42 33.34 41.52 7.80
N ARG A 43 33.96 41.90 8.92
CA ARG A 43 34.92 41.11 9.70
C ARG A 43 34.33 40.64 11.04
N ALA A 44 34.90 39.56 11.57
CA ALA A 44 34.48 38.86 12.80
C ALA A 44 34.64 39.67 14.10
N VAL A 45 33.91 39.23 15.14
CA VAL A 45 34.17 39.44 16.57
C VAL A 45 34.06 38.09 17.30
N SER A 46 34.89 37.91 18.32
CA SER A 46 35.11 36.68 19.11
C SER A 46 34.29 36.61 20.40
N GLY A 47 34.04 35.39 20.90
CA GLY A 47 33.54 35.12 22.26
C GLY A 47 33.79 33.66 22.66
N ASP A 48 34.33 33.43 23.86
CA ASP A 48 34.83 32.13 24.36
C ASP A 48 33.72 31.18 24.89
N PRO A 49 34.01 29.87 25.07
CA PRO A 49 33.03 28.86 25.46
C PRO A 49 32.93 28.66 26.97
N ALA A 50 31.72 28.36 27.48
CA ALA A 50 31.50 27.93 28.86
C ALA A 50 30.50 26.78 28.97
N GLU A 51 30.98 25.68 29.54
CA GLU A 51 30.30 24.58 30.26
C GLU A 51 28.86 24.16 29.89
N LEU A 52 28.75 22.97 29.26
CA LEU A 52 27.62 22.07 29.45
C LEU A 52 28.08 20.84 30.23
N ARG A 53 27.86 20.82 31.54
CA ARG A 53 28.11 19.66 32.40
C ARG A 53 26.92 18.70 32.39
N ILE A 54 27.17 17.44 32.06
CA ILE A 54 26.24 16.32 32.28
C ILE A 54 26.72 15.56 33.54
N PRO A 55 25.88 15.31 34.55
CA PRO A 55 26.22 14.37 35.62
C PRO A 55 26.13 12.94 35.10
N ALA A 56 27.25 12.22 35.11
CA ALA A 56 27.24 10.76 34.94
C ALA A 56 26.89 10.09 36.27
N LEU A 57 26.08 9.02 36.23
CA LEU A 57 25.91 8.10 37.35
C LEU A 57 26.60 6.77 37.02
N LEU A 58 27.27 6.20 38.03
CA LEU A 58 28.16 5.05 37.88
C LEU A 58 27.43 3.72 37.65
N ALA A 59 28.09 2.81 36.92
CA ALA A 59 28.00 1.38 37.19
C ALA A 59 29.35 0.68 36.93
N GLN A 60 29.78 -0.14 37.90
CA GLN A 60 30.97 -1.01 37.93
C GLN A 60 30.49 -2.40 38.39
N GLN A 61 31.00 -3.56 37.96
CA GLN A 61 32.08 -4.01 37.06
C GLN A 61 31.50 -5.17 36.20
N GLY A 62 32.17 -5.92 35.31
CA GLY A 62 33.55 -6.01 34.82
C GLY A 62 33.71 -7.28 33.94
N ASN A 63 34.92 -7.56 33.45
CA ASN A 63 35.37 -8.80 32.77
C ASN A 63 34.79 -9.22 31.39
N THR A 64 35.65 -9.11 30.37
CA THR A 64 35.80 -10.02 29.21
C THR A 64 36.33 -11.40 29.64
N PRO A 65 36.18 -12.52 28.88
CA PRO A 65 36.36 -12.60 27.43
C PRO A 65 35.34 -13.42 26.60
N SER A 66 35.41 -13.22 25.28
CA SER A 66 34.72 -13.98 24.23
C SER A 66 35.26 -15.42 24.14
N PRO A 67 34.42 -16.41 23.77
CA PRO A 67 34.55 -16.93 22.40
C PRO A 67 33.25 -17.37 21.70
N ALA A 68 33.34 -17.44 20.37
CA ALA A 68 32.61 -18.28 19.41
C ALA A 68 31.07 -18.16 19.24
N SER A 69 30.65 -17.98 17.98
CA SER A 69 29.27 -18.17 17.50
C SER A 69 28.83 -19.65 17.58
N PRO A 70 27.52 -19.93 17.71
CA PRO A 70 26.77 -20.27 16.49
C PRO A 70 25.28 -19.83 16.48
N GLY A 71 24.67 -19.89 15.30
CA GLY A 71 23.21 -20.08 15.16
C GLY A 71 22.37 -18.83 14.90
N SER A 72 22.10 -18.54 13.62
CA SER A 72 21.04 -17.61 13.22
C SER A 72 19.67 -18.25 13.43
N GLN A 73 18.91 -17.83 14.46
CA GLN A 73 17.48 -18.10 14.53
C GLN A 73 16.69 -17.02 13.77
N PRO A 74 15.68 -17.38 12.96
CA PRO A 74 14.72 -16.42 12.43
C PRO A 74 13.92 -15.78 13.58
N GLY A 75 13.88 -14.45 13.64
CA GLY A 75 13.15 -13.74 14.68
C GLY A 75 11.64 -14.05 14.63
N THR A 76 11.08 -14.44 15.77
CA THR A 76 9.64 -14.62 15.94
C THR A 76 8.88 -13.31 15.71
N LEU A 77 7.91 -13.32 14.79
CA LEU A 77 7.00 -12.20 14.58
C LEU A 77 6.16 -11.96 15.85
N PRO A 78 5.97 -10.69 16.29
CA PRO A 78 5.08 -10.39 17.41
C PRO A 78 3.65 -10.81 17.03
N THR A 79 3.10 -11.75 17.80
CA THR A 79 1.86 -12.46 17.42
C THR A 79 0.62 -11.66 17.82
N ASP A 80 0.65 -10.95 18.94
CA ASP A 80 -0.51 -10.21 19.46
C ASP A 80 -0.44 -8.71 19.18
N LEU A 81 -1.51 -8.22 18.54
CA LEU A 81 -1.94 -6.83 18.63
C LEU A 81 -3.38 -6.85 19.15
N PRO A 82 -3.74 -5.97 20.10
CA PRO A 82 -5.10 -5.94 20.62
C PRO A 82 -6.10 -5.60 19.51
N LEU A 83 -7.20 -6.35 19.47
CA LEU A 83 -8.34 -6.05 18.63
C LEU A 83 -8.88 -4.67 19.03
N VAL A 84 -9.14 -3.78 18.07
CA VAL A 84 -9.81 -2.50 18.36
C VAL A 84 -11.22 -2.82 18.85
N PRO A 85 -11.65 -2.36 20.04
CA PRO A 85 -12.96 -2.71 20.58
C PRO A 85 -14.09 -2.17 19.69
N ILE A 86 -14.92 -3.09 19.19
CA ILE A 86 -16.12 -2.76 18.41
C ILE A 86 -17.21 -2.28 19.38
N PRO A 87 -17.89 -1.14 19.14
CA PRO A 87 -19.04 -0.74 19.95
C PRO A 87 -20.18 -1.77 19.80
N PRO A 88 -20.93 -2.08 20.88
CA PRO A 88 -21.94 -3.13 20.85
C PRO A 88 -23.08 -2.81 19.88
N VAL A 89 -23.37 -3.77 19.00
CA VAL A 89 -24.51 -3.71 18.07
C VAL A 89 -25.82 -3.85 18.87
N PRO A 90 -26.85 -3.01 18.62
CA PRO A 90 -28.17 -3.20 19.23
C PRO A 90 -28.74 -4.59 18.90
N ARG A 91 -29.04 -5.39 19.92
CA ARG A 91 -29.72 -6.69 19.74
C ARG A 91 -31.18 -6.46 19.36
N ALA A 92 -31.62 -7.05 18.25
CA ALA A 92 -33.04 -7.24 18.00
C ALA A 92 -33.59 -8.29 18.97
N ASN A 93 -34.74 -8.01 19.60
CA ASN A 93 -35.41 -8.94 20.52
C ASN A 93 -35.98 -10.16 19.76
N PRO A 94 -35.60 -11.41 20.10
CA PRO A 94 -36.30 -12.60 19.63
C PRO A 94 -37.50 -12.86 20.56
N GLY A 95 -38.72 -12.57 20.08
CA GLY A 95 -39.90 -12.56 20.95
C GLY A 95 -41.25 -12.73 20.25
N ASN A 96 -41.40 -13.74 19.37
CA ASN A 96 -42.69 -14.41 19.19
C ASN A 96 -42.55 -15.70 18.34
N PRO A 97 -42.83 -16.90 18.88
CA PRO A 97 -43.02 -18.11 18.08
C PRO A 97 -44.49 -18.20 17.63
N LEU A 98 -44.74 -18.17 16.31
CA LEU A 98 -46.05 -18.51 15.76
C LEU A 98 -46.25 -20.03 15.86
N GLN A 99 -47.32 -20.45 16.55
CA GLN A 99 -47.70 -21.86 16.66
C GLN A 99 -48.42 -22.36 15.38
N PRO A 100 -48.30 -23.65 15.04
CA PRO A 100 -49.06 -24.26 13.95
C PRO A 100 -50.48 -24.65 14.41
N VAL A 101 -51.48 -24.44 13.55
CA VAL A 101 -52.84 -24.96 13.72
C VAL A 101 -53.07 -26.10 12.72
N ALA A 102 -53.66 -27.20 13.17
CA ALA A 102 -53.88 -28.41 12.37
C ALA A 102 -55.36 -28.66 12.05
N ASN A 103 -55.65 -29.06 10.81
CA ASN A 103 -56.78 -29.87 10.29
C ASN A 103 -58.23 -29.39 10.63
N VAL A 104 -59.33 -29.77 9.96
CA VAL A 104 -59.73 -31.04 9.29
C VAL A 104 -60.70 -30.75 8.09
N PRO A 105 -61.46 -31.69 7.46
CA PRO A 105 -61.23 -32.17 6.08
C PRO A 105 -62.34 -31.88 5.04
N GLY A 106 -62.13 -32.27 3.76
CA GLY A 106 -63.25 -32.69 2.89
C GLY A 106 -63.09 -32.61 1.35
N SER A 107 -63.42 -33.71 0.67
CA SER A 107 -63.81 -33.87 -0.76
C SER A 107 -62.88 -33.42 -1.91
N ASN A 108 -62.26 -34.42 -2.55
CA ASN A 108 -61.98 -34.50 -4.00
C ASN A 108 -63.26 -35.02 -4.74
N PRO A 109 -63.34 -35.16 -6.10
CA PRO A 109 -62.28 -35.06 -7.12
C PRO A 109 -62.63 -34.26 -8.42
N ALA A 110 -61.62 -33.88 -9.22
CA ALA A 110 -61.64 -33.96 -10.70
C ALA A 110 -60.29 -33.56 -11.36
N THR A 111 -59.79 -34.44 -12.23
CA THR A 111 -58.82 -34.18 -13.33
C THR A 111 -59.55 -34.53 -14.66
N PRO A 112 -59.07 -34.21 -15.89
CA PRO A 112 -57.80 -33.59 -16.29
C PRO A 112 -57.90 -32.46 -17.35
N ALA A 113 -56.80 -31.74 -17.60
CA ALA A 113 -56.56 -31.02 -18.86
C ALA A 113 -55.05 -30.83 -19.16
N ASN A 114 -54.66 -31.01 -20.43
CA ASN A 114 -53.27 -30.97 -20.89
C ASN A 114 -52.77 -29.55 -21.18
N ASN A 115 -51.52 -29.25 -20.81
CA ASN A 115 -50.48 -28.77 -21.75
C ASN A 115 -49.14 -28.50 -21.04
N PRO A 116 -48.04 -29.21 -21.38
CA PRO A 116 -46.71 -28.74 -21.03
C PRO A 116 -46.32 -27.59 -21.99
N LEU A 117 -46.23 -26.37 -21.47
CA LEU A 117 -45.62 -25.26 -22.21
C LEU A 117 -44.12 -25.53 -22.36
N ASN A 118 -43.74 -25.93 -23.58
CA ASN A 118 -42.37 -26.04 -24.03
C ASN A 118 -41.66 -24.67 -23.90
N ILE A 119 -40.73 -24.55 -22.95
CA ILE A 119 -39.78 -23.43 -22.88
C ILE A 119 -38.44 -23.91 -23.46
N PRO A 120 -38.10 -23.57 -24.71
CA PRO A 120 -36.79 -23.86 -25.26
C PRO A 120 -35.77 -22.84 -24.72
N GLN A 121 -35.04 -23.20 -23.68
CA GLN A 121 -33.83 -22.48 -23.31
C GLN A 121 -32.67 -23.44 -23.06
N ALA A 122 -32.07 -23.86 -24.18
CA ALA A 122 -30.70 -24.34 -24.17
C ALA A 122 -29.79 -23.16 -23.79
N GLU A 123 -29.50 -23.01 -22.50
CA GLU A 123 -28.33 -22.23 -22.09
C GLU A 123 -27.09 -22.95 -22.63
N ASN A 124 -26.54 -22.36 -23.70
CA ASN A 124 -25.35 -22.82 -24.39
C ASN A 124 -24.18 -22.70 -23.42
N SER A 125 -23.98 -23.75 -22.63
CA SER A 125 -23.15 -23.77 -21.43
C SER A 125 -21.67 -23.84 -21.81
N GLN A 126 -21.16 -22.75 -22.38
CA GLN A 126 -19.72 -22.50 -22.42
C GLN A 126 -19.19 -22.61 -20.99
N PRO A 127 -18.11 -23.39 -20.74
CA PRO A 127 -17.50 -23.45 -19.44
C PRO A 127 -17.19 -22.03 -18.95
N ALA A 128 -17.76 -21.66 -17.81
CA ALA A 128 -17.63 -20.30 -17.29
C ALA A 128 -16.14 -19.97 -17.12
N ASP A 129 -15.66 -18.94 -17.84
CA ASP A 129 -14.24 -18.57 -17.81
C ASP A 129 -13.81 -18.32 -16.35
N PRO A 130 -12.88 -19.13 -15.81
CA PRO A 130 -12.50 -19.04 -14.41
C PRO A 130 -11.80 -17.72 -14.10
N MET A 131 -11.06 -17.13 -15.06
CA MET A 131 -10.37 -15.86 -14.83
C MET A 131 -11.36 -14.71 -14.65
N ARG A 132 -12.42 -14.70 -15.47
CA ARG A 132 -13.54 -13.75 -15.37
C ARG A 132 -14.39 -14.00 -14.14
N THR A 133 -14.59 -15.27 -13.77
CA THR A 133 -15.36 -15.64 -12.58
C THR A 133 -14.68 -15.13 -11.30
N LEU A 134 -13.36 -15.31 -11.18
CA LEU A 134 -12.58 -14.82 -10.05
C LEU A 134 -12.54 -13.28 -10.00
N GLN A 135 -12.27 -12.63 -11.14
CA GLN A 135 -12.26 -11.17 -11.24
C GLN A 135 -13.63 -10.55 -10.89
N ARG A 136 -14.74 -11.15 -11.36
CA ARG A 136 -16.09 -10.70 -11.05
C ARG A 136 -16.45 -10.88 -9.58
N LYS A 137 -16.05 -12.00 -8.94
CA LYS A 137 -16.22 -12.20 -7.48
C LYS A 137 -15.49 -11.11 -6.69
N ALA A 138 -14.25 -10.78 -7.08
CA ALA A 138 -13.46 -9.74 -6.44
C ALA A 138 -14.10 -8.33 -6.60
N LEU A 139 -14.54 -7.96 -7.81
CA LEU A 139 -15.26 -6.70 -8.03
C LEU A 139 -16.58 -6.64 -7.25
N ALA A 140 -17.35 -7.74 -7.23
CA ALA A 140 -18.59 -7.81 -6.46
C ALA A 140 -18.34 -7.62 -4.96
N ARG A 141 -17.25 -8.18 -4.42
CA ARG A 141 -16.84 -7.90 -3.03
C ARG A 141 -16.50 -6.42 -2.84
N LEU A 142 -15.66 -5.84 -3.70
CA LEU A 142 -15.21 -4.46 -3.58
C LEU A 142 -16.36 -3.45 -3.71
N ALA A 143 -17.39 -3.76 -4.50
CA ALA A 143 -18.62 -2.98 -4.54
C ALA A 143 -19.26 -2.85 -3.14
N THR A 144 -19.31 -3.93 -2.35
CA THR A 144 -19.87 -3.95 -0.98
C THR A 144 -19.00 -3.30 0.10
N LEU A 145 -17.75 -2.92 -0.19
CA LEU A 145 -16.80 -2.41 0.81
C LEU A 145 -16.57 -0.91 0.64
N ASP A 146 -17.15 -0.11 1.54
CA ASP A 146 -16.87 1.34 1.59
C ASP A 146 -15.58 1.68 2.31
N SER A 147 -15.23 0.90 3.33
CA SER A 147 -13.93 0.96 4.01
C SER A 147 -13.50 -0.39 4.57
N TYR A 148 -12.19 -0.55 4.75
CA TYR A 148 -11.57 -1.69 5.42
C TYR A 148 -10.28 -1.26 6.13
N ILE A 149 -9.90 -2.03 7.16
CA ILE A 149 -8.55 -2.00 7.74
C ILE A 149 -7.87 -3.33 7.41
N VAL A 150 -6.58 -3.31 7.09
CA VAL A 150 -5.80 -4.52 6.78
C VAL A 150 -4.35 -4.34 7.23
N ARG A 151 -3.68 -5.44 7.59
CA ARG A 151 -2.23 -5.45 7.81
C ARG A 151 -1.54 -5.78 6.49
N LEU A 152 -0.61 -4.93 6.08
CA LEU A 152 0.17 -5.05 4.85
C LEU A 152 1.63 -5.37 5.19
N THR A 153 2.15 -6.48 4.71
CA THR A 153 3.61 -6.73 4.62
C THR A 153 4.04 -6.39 3.20
N ARG A 154 5.02 -5.49 3.01
CA ARG A 154 5.50 -5.12 1.68
C ARG A 154 7.03 -5.13 1.50
N ARG A 155 7.46 -5.47 0.29
CA ARG A 155 8.84 -5.31 -0.22
C ARG A 155 8.78 -4.81 -1.65
N GLU A 156 9.69 -3.90 -2.01
CA GLU A 156 9.73 -3.29 -3.34
C GLU A 156 11.17 -3.13 -3.84
N VAL A 157 11.36 -3.21 -5.16
CA VAL A 157 12.57 -2.74 -5.85
C VAL A 157 12.26 -1.39 -6.49
N ILE A 158 12.88 -0.34 -5.96
CA ILE A 158 12.70 1.05 -6.40
C ILE A 158 14.03 1.59 -6.88
N ASN A 159 14.07 2.13 -8.11
CA ASN A 159 15.29 2.64 -8.77
C ASN A 159 16.46 1.63 -8.72
N GLY A 160 16.16 0.35 -8.99
CA GLY A 160 17.11 -0.76 -8.98
C GLY A 160 17.58 -1.22 -7.60
N LYS A 161 17.03 -0.68 -6.50
CA LYS A 161 17.43 -1.03 -5.12
C LYS A 161 16.32 -1.79 -4.40
N LYS A 162 16.61 -3.01 -3.94
CA LYS A 162 15.77 -3.77 -3.00
C LYS A 162 15.61 -2.94 -1.72
N LYS A 163 14.36 -2.63 -1.36
CA LYS A 163 14.00 -1.95 -0.11
C LYS A 163 13.86 -2.97 1.03
N PRO A 164 14.04 -2.56 2.30
CA PRO A 164 13.68 -3.39 3.45
C PRO A 164 12.20 -3.80 3.42
N GLU A 165 11.88 -4.87 4.15
CA GLU A 165 10.48 -5.28 4.36
C GLU A 165 9.81 -4.34 5.37
N GLU A 166 8.67 -3.79 4.98
CA GLU A 166 7.86 -2.90 5.82
C GLU A 166 6.58 -3.63 6.24
N LEU A 167 6.23 -3.53 7.53
CA LEU A 167 4.95 -3.99 8.07
C LEU A 167 4.09 -2.77 8.42
N LEU A 168 2.90 -2.67 7.85
CA LEU A 168 2.03 -1.51 7.96
C LEU A 168 0.60 -1.90 8.37
N LEU A 169 -0.08 -0.97 9.03
CA LEU A 169 -1.54 -0.89 9.04
C LEU A 169 -1.97 -0.03 7.85
N LEU A 170 -2.88 -0.54 7.02
CA LEU A 170 -3.59 0.24 6.00
C LEU A 170 -5.05 0.43 6.44
N LYS A 171 -5.50 1.67 6.55
CA LYS A 171 -6.91 2.06 6.52
C LYS A 171 -7.25 2.55 5.11
N TYR A 172 -8.28 1.98 4.50
CA TYR A 172 -8.79 2.39 3.19
C TYR A 172 -10.25 2.81 3.31
N ARG A 173 -10.62 3.92 2.66
CA ARG A 173 -12.01 4.33 2.40
C ARG A 173 -12.18 4.74 0.94
N LYS A 174 -13.26 4.26 0.31
CA LYS A 174 -13.56 4.40 -1.12
C LYS A 174 -13.92 5.83 -1.54
N ALA A 175 -14.75 6.52 -0.75
CA ALA A 175 -15.32 7.82 -1.12
C ALA A 175 -15.40 8.77 0.11
N PRO A 176 -14.78 9.97 0.07
CA PRO A 176 -13.67 10.31 -0.83
C PRO A 176 -12.54 9.29 -0.66
N LEU A 177 -11.70 9.09 -1.69
CA LEU A 177 -10.58 8.16 -1.60
C LEU A 177 -9.65 8.59 -0.46
N SER A 178 -9.67 7.83 0.63
CA SER A 178 -8.94 8.15 1.86
C SER A 178 -8.04 6.98 2.22
N ILE A 179 -6.74 7.25 2.33
CA ILE A 179 -5.70 6.26 2.57
C ILE A 179 -4.93 6.69 3.81
N TYR A 180 -4.78 5.80 4.78
CA TYR A 180 -3.87 6.00 5.91
C TYR A 180 -2.97 4.78 6.10
N PHE A 181 -1.67 5.02 6.18
CA PHE A 181 -0.65 4.03 6.50
C PHE A 181 0.02 4.37 7.83
N LYS A 182 0.20 3.36 8.69
CA LYS A 182 1.01 3.43 9.91
C LYS A 182 2.04 2.32 9.89
N TRP A 183 3.32 2.65 10.03
CA TRP A 183 4.36 1.64 10.11
C TRP A 183 4.36 0.97 11.49
N LEU A 184 4.26 -0.35 11.50
CA LEU A 184 4.18 -1.22 12.67
C LEU A 184 5.49 -1.99 12.94
N GLY A 185 6.32 -2.13 11.92
CA GLY A 185 7.64 -2.78 12.01
C GLY A 185 8.74 -1.84 12.53
N GLY A 186 9.96 -2.36 12.65
CA GLY A 186 11.14 -1.57 12.99
C GLY A 186 11.59 -0.62 11.87
N GLU A 187 11.46 -1.06 10.60
CA GLU A 187 11.65 -0.20 9.44
C GLU A 187 10.55 0.87 9.40
N GLY A 188 10.94 2.15 9.22
CA GLY A 188 10.01 3.27 9.24
C GLY A 188 9.24 3.46 10.56
N ALA A 189 9.71 2.91 11.69
CA ALA A 189 9.00 2.96 12.96
C ALA A 189 8.58 4.39 13.35
N GLY A 190 7.30 4.58 13.63
CA GLY A 190 6.70 5.88 13.94
C GLY A 190 6.34 6.74 12.72
N ARG A 191 6.61 6.26 11.48
CA ARG A 191 6.10 6.90 10.27
C ARG A 191 4.60 6.69 10.16
N GLU A 192 3.88 7.76 9.83
CA GLU A 192 2.46 7.71 9.50
C GLU A 192 2.21 8.57 8.26
N VAL A 193 1.32 8.13 7.39
CA VAL A 193 0.99 8.80 6.13
C VAL A 193 -0.52 8.83 5.98
N VAL A 194 -1.08 9.99 5.61
CA VAL A 194 -2.49 10.13 5.26
C VAL A 194 -2.67 10.92 3.97
N PHE A 195 -3.62 10.50 3.15
CA PHE A 195 -4.07 11.18 1.95
C PHE A 195 -5.60 11.11 1.88
N VAL A 196 -6.24 12.21 1.53
CA VAL A 196 -7.68 12.29 1.30
C VAL A 196 -7.91 13.07 0.01
N GLU A 197 -8.49 12.40 -0.98
CA GLU A 197 -8.78 13.01 -2.27
C GLU A 197 -9.73 14.20 -2.15
N GLY A 198 -9.40 15.29 -2.85
CA GLY A 198 -10.14 16.56 -2.78
C GLY A 198 -9.97 17.35 -1.47
N GLN A 199 -9.23 16.85 -0.48
CA GLN A 199 -9.00 17.54 0.81
C GLN A 199 -7.52 17.80 1.05
N TYR A 200 -7.22 18.61 2.08
CA TYR A 200 -5.86 18.92 2.55
C TYR A 200 -4.87 19.31 1.43
N GLU A 201 -5.33 20.17 0.51
CA GLU A 201 -4.62 20.66 -0.68
C GLU A 201 -4.23 19.56 -1.69
N GLY A 202 -4.86 18.38 -1.64
CA GLY A 202 -4.50 17.23 -2.47
C GLY A 202 -3.13 16.64 -2.13
N LYS A 203 -2.58 16.97 -0.95
CA LYS A 203 -1.24 16.57 -0.50
C LYS A 203 -1.30 15.29 0.32
N ILE A 204 -0.19 14.57 0.30
CA ILE A 204 0.12 13.51 1.25
C ILE A 204 0.67 14.18 2.52
N HIS A 205 0.00 13.98 3.65
CA HIS A 205 0.46 14.46 4.95
C HIS A 205 1.17 13.30 5.66
N THR A 206 2.40 13.54 6.09
CA THR A 206 3.26 12.52 6.70
C THR A 206 3.81 12.98 8.04
N LEU A 207 3.79 12.08 9.02
CA LEU A 207 4.58 12.13 10.24
C LEU A 207 5.86 11.33 9.99
N LEU A 208 7.02 11.97 10.06
CA LEU A 208 8.29 11.35 9.70
C LEU A 208 8.80 10.38 10.78
N ALA A 209 9.34 9.25 10.35
CA ALA A 209 10.23 8.43 11.17
C ALA A 209 11.66 9.03 11.22
N ALA A 210 12.49 8.47 12.12
CA ALA A 210 13.89 8.85 12.20
C ALA A 210 14.63 8.44 10.91
N GLY A 211 15.33 9.39 10.29
CA GLY A 211 16.12 9.15 9.08
C GLY A 211 15.37 9.31 7.75
N ASP A 212 14.05 9.56 7.77
CA ASP A 212 13.26 9.81 6.55
C ASP A 212 13.79 10.99 5.72
N ILE A 213 14.25 12.05 6.41
CA ILE A 213 14.88 13.23 5.83
C ILE A 213 16.20 13.50 6.58
N PRO A 214 17.35 13.67 5.87
CA PRO A 214 18.61 13.99 6.51
C PRO A 214 18.51 15.20 7.45
N PHE A 215 19.04 15.04 8.66
CA PHE A 215 19.06 16.05 9.74
C PHE A 215 17.69 16.49 10.27
N MET A 216 16.57 15.91 9.83
CA MET A 216 15.25 16.17 10.41
C MET A 216 14.93 15.16 11.52
N PRO A 217 14.48 15.60 12.71
CA PRO A 217 14.08 14.69 13.78
C PRO A 217 12.75 14.00 13.46
N ALA A 218 12.58 12.79 14.01
CA ALA A 218 11.33 12.05 13.95
C ALA A 218 10.16 12.82 14.58
N GLY A 219 8.93 12.49 14.18
CA GLY A 219 7.70 13.13 14.67
C GLY A 219 7.49 14.56 14.13
N LYS A 220 8.27 14.99 13.14
CA LYS A 220 7.97 16.19 12.35
C LYS A 220 6.90 15.86 11.30
N ARG A 221 6.00 16.81 11.06
CA ARG A 221 4.96 16.70 10.03
C ARG A 221 5.44 17.37 8.74
N MET A 222 5.10 16.78 7.58
CA MET A 222 5.29 17.39 6.27
C MET A 222 4.03 17.18 5.41
N ALA A 223 3.77 18.11 4.49
CA ALA A 223 2.78 17.96 3.44
C ALA A 223 3.50 17.93 2.08
N LEU A 224 3.34 16.84 1.33
CA LEU A 224 4.06 16.55 0.09
C LEU A 224 3.08 16.39 -1.07
N SER A 225 3.43 16.91 -2.26
CA SER A 225 2.68 16.56 -3.47
C SER A 225 2.84 15.05 -3.77
N PRO A 226 1.77 14.33 -4.13
CA PRO A 226 1.85 12.96 -4.63
C PRO A 226 2.83 12.79 -5.80
N ASP A 227 3.02 13.84 -6.60
CA ASP A 227 3.91 13.85 -7.75
C ASP A 227 5.37 14.22 -7.45
N SER A 228 5.69 14.53 -6.19
CA SER A 228 7.06 14.90 -5.78
C SER A 228 8.05 13.74 -5.91
N ILE A 229 9.31 14.07 -6.19
CA ILE A 229 10.40 13.09 -6.34
C ILE A 229 10.57 12.25 -5.06
N LEU A 230 10.38 12.84 -3.89
CA LEU A 230 10.45 12.13 -2.60
C LEU A 230 9.39 11.03 -2.50
N VAL A 231 8.13 11.33 -2.86
CA VAL A 231 7.03 10.35 -2.86
C VAL A 231 7.27 9.28 -3.93
N LYS A 232 7.63 9.68 -5.17
CA LYS A 232 7.91 8.74 -6.28
C LYS A 232 9.11 7.82 -6.05
N ASN A 233 10.02 8.17 -5.13
CA ASN A 233 11.14 7.32 -4.72
C ASN A 233 10.85 6.45 -3.48
N SER A 234 9.61 6.52 -2.94
CA SER A 234 9.17 5.79 -1.74
C SER A 234 8.28 4.58 -2.02
N SER A 235 7.63 4.52 -3.19
CA SER A 235 6.91 3.33 -3.68
C SER A 235 6.90 3.29 -5.21
N ARG A 236 6.69 2.09 -5.78
CA ARG A 236 6.42 1.83 -7.20
C ARG A 236 5.08 2.40 -7.67
N HIS A 237 4.12 2.55 -6.76
CA HIS A 237 2.76 3.02 -7.05
C HIS A 237 2.48 4.41 -6.48
N LYS A 238 1.51 5.10 -7.09
CA LYS A 238 0.94 6.33 -6.55
C LYS A 238 0.01 6.00 -5.38
N ILE A 239 -0.16 6.92 -4.43
CA ILE A 239 -1.06 6.71 -3.29
C ILE A 239 -2.53 6.55 -3.70
N GLN A 240 -2.93 7.13 -4.84
CA GLN A 240 -4.26 6.98 -5.43
C GLN A 240 -4.53 5.57 -5.99
N GLU A 241 -3.47 4.79 -6.28
CA GLU A 241 -3.56 3.41 -6.76
C GLU A 241 -3.68 2.40 -5.61
N ALA A 242 -3.64 2.86 -4.35
CA ALA A 242 -3.74 2.04 -3.17
C ALA A 242 -5.11 1.34 -3.05
N GLY A 243 -5.09 0.16 -2.43
CA GLY A 243 -6.24 -0.74 -2.37
C GLY A 243 -6.38 -1.62 -3.61
N PHE A 244 -7.53 -2.28 -3.75
CA PHE A 244 -7.67 -3.37 -4.73
C PHE A 244 -8.43 -3.01 -6.00
N GLN A 245 -9.26 -1.96 -5.97
CA GLN A 245 -10.11 -1.58 -7.09
C GLN A 245 -9.31 -1.27 -8.37
N PRO A 246 -8.19 -0.52 -8.35
CA PRO A 246 -7.39 -0.27 -9.54
C PRO A 246 -6.81 -1.56 -10.13
N LEU A 247 -6.27 -2.45 -9.29
CA LEU A 247 -5.68 -3.73 -9.69
C LEU A 247 -6.71 -4.67 -10.34
N VAL A 248 -7.83 -4.92 -9.67
CA VAL A 248 -8.85 -5.88 -10.14
C VAL A 248 -9.58 -5.35 -11.39
N SER A 249 -9.74 -4.02 -11.51
CA SER A 249 -10.26 -3.38 -12.72
C SER A 249 -9.25 -3.45 -13.87
N GLY A 250 -7.97 -3.20 -13.61
CA GLY A 250 -6.88 -3.30 -14.60
C GLY A 250 -6.72 -4.71 -15.15
N LEU A 251 -6.85 -5.75 -14.30
CA LEU A 251 -6.93 -7.15 -14.75
C LEU A 251 -8.12 -7.37 -15.70
N GLY A 252 -9.29 -6.81 -15.39
CA GLY A 252 -10.47 -6.88 -16.26
C GLY A 252 -10.22 -6.26 -17.64
N LEU A 253 -9.66 -5.04 -17.68
CA LEU A 253 -9.30 -4.34 -18.92
C LEU A 253 -8.28 -5.14 -19.75
N ALA A 254 -7.29 -5.78 -19.10
CA ALA A 254 -6.33 -6.64 -19.77
C ALA A 254 -6.98 -7.91 -20.35
N MET A 255 -7.96 -8.50 -19.67
CA MET A 255 -8.76 -9.61 -20.19
C MET A 255 -9.66 -9.18 -21.37
N ASP A 256 -10.22 -7.97 -21.34
CA ASP A 256 -11.05 -7.41 -22.42
C ASP A 256 -10.23 -7.20 -23.69
N ALA A 257 -9.07 -6.54 -23.58
CA ALA A 257 -8.13 -6.37 -24.67
C ALA A 257 -7.65 -7.73 -25.22
N GLN A 258 -7.28 -8.67 -24.35
CA GLN A 258 -6.87 -10.02 -24.74
C GLN A 258 -7.94 -10.76 -25.55
N ALA A 259 -9.21 -10.64 -25.18
CA ALA A 259 -10.31 -11.29 -25.90
C ALA A 259 -10.51 -10.72 -27.32
N GLN A 260 -10.12 -9.46 -27.54
CA GLN A 260 -10.10 -8.78 -28.84
C GLN A 260 -8.79 -9.01 -29.62
N GLY A 261 -7.85 -9.81 -29.08
CA GLY A 261 -6.52 -10.04 -29.66
C GLY A 261 -5.50 -8.93 -29.38
N ASP A 262 -5.89 -7.86 -28.68
CA ASP A 262 -4.99 -6.76 -28.30
C ASP A 262 -4.10 -7.16 -27.13
N ARG A 263 -2.78 -7.15 -27.37
CA ARG A 263 -1.74 -7.50 -26.39
C ARG A 263 -1.03 -6.28 -25.80
N ARG A 264 -1.45 -5.04 -26.10
CA ARG A 264 -0.91 -3.83 -25.49
C ARG A 264 -1.14 -3.80 -23.98
N LEU A 265 -2.25 -4.35 -23.51
CA LEU A 265 -2.52 -4.58 -22.08
C LEU A 265 -1.99 -5.94 -21.56
N GLY A 266 -1.17 -6.63 -22.34
CA GLY A 266 -0.53 -7.89 -21.95
C GLY A 266 -1.45 -9.11 -22.13
N SER A 267 -1.40 -10.01 -21.16
CA SER A 267 -2.30 -11.17 -21.11
C SER A 267 -2.54 -11.64 -19.68
N VAL A 268 -3.75 -12.11 -19.36
CA VAL A 268 -4.06 -12.71 -18.07
C VAL A 268 -4.28 -14.21 -18.22
N ARG A 269 -3.76 -14.97 -17.25
CA ARG A 269 -3.91 -16.42 -17.10
C ARG A 269 -4.49 -16.73 -15.73
N TYR A 270 -5.31 -17.77 -15.66
CA TYR A 270 -5.82 -18.31 -14.39
C TYR A 270 -4.98 -19.50 -13.94
N HIS A 271 -4.69 -19.54 -12.64
CA HIS A 271 -4.03 -20.65 -11.96
C HIS A 271 -4.95 -21.14 -10.83
N ALA A 272 -5.43 -22.38 -10.94
CA ALA A 272 -6.46 -22.92 -10.03
C ALA A 272 -5.99 -23.19 -8.60
N SER A 273 -4.70 -23.45 -8.42
CA SER A 273 -4.11 -23.68 -7.10
C SER A 273 -2.61 -23.43 -7.18
N VAL A 274 -2.12 -22.42 -6.46
CA VAL A 274 -0.71 -22.06 -6.40
C VAL A 274 -0.27 -22.03 -4.94
N ALA A 275 0.63 -22.93 -4.57
CA ALA A 275 1.28 -22.95 -3.26
C ALA A 275 2.42 -21.93 -3.22
N ARG A 276 2.55 -21.21 -2.09
CA ARG A 276 3.67 -20.27 -1.84
C ARG A 276 3.99 -20.25 -0.34
N PRO A 277 5.26 -20.19 0.09
CA PRO A 277 5.63 -20.18 1.52
C PRO A 277 5.04 -19.04 2.34
N ASP A 278 4.72 -17.90 1.71
CA ASP A 278 4.16 -16.72 2.38
C ASP A 278 2.64 -16.80 2.62
N LEU A 279 1.97 -17.84 2.10
CA LEU A 279 0.53 -18.07 2.20
C LEU A 279 0.21 -19.25 3.14
N PRO A 280 -0.92 -19.21 3.87
CA PRO A 280 -1.30 -20.28 4.80
C PRO A 280 -1.79 -21.55 4.09
N MET A 281 -2.17 -21.44 2.81
CA MET A 281 -2.69 -22.51 1.96
C MET A 281 -2.49 -22.16 0.48
N PRO A 282 -2.53 -23.13 -0.44
CA PRO A 282 -2.62 -22.84 -1.87
C PRO A 282 -3.89 -22.03 -2.19
N MET A 283 -3.79 -21.06 -3.11
CA MET A 283 -4.89 -20.18 -3.50
C MET A 283 -5.04 -20.13 -5.02
N GLU A 284 -6.24 -19.75 -5.48
CA GLU A 284 -6.46 -19.33 -6.87
C GLU A 284 -5.67 -18.04 -7.14
N ALA A 285 -5.08 -17.93 -8.33
CA ALA A 285 -4.33 -16.75 -8.74
C ALA A 285 -4.59 -16.33 -10.20
N LEU A 286 -4.51 -15.03 -10.43
CA LEU A 286 -4.43 -14.44 -11.78
C LEU A 286 -2.99 -14.00 -12.05
N GLU A 287 -2.40 -14.52 -13.12
CA GLU A 287 -1.09 -14.09 -13.60
C GLU A 287 -1.25 -13.16 -14.80
N HIS A 288 -0.87 -11.90 -14.62
CA HIS A 288 -0.81 -10.88 -15.65
C HIS A 288 0.61 -10.83 -16.22
N LEU A 289 0.80 -11.27 -17.47
CA LEU A 289 2.03 -11.04 -18.22
C LEU A 289 2.04 -9.59 -18.71
N LEU A 290 3.05 -8.84 -18.28
CA LEU A 290 3.20 -7.40 -18.49
C LEU A 290 4.18 -7.18 -19.65
N PRO A 291 3.76 -6.53 -20.76
CA PRO A 291 4.63 -6.28 -21.90
C PRO A 291 5.69 -5.20 -21.57
N PRO A 292 6.81 -5.18 -22.31
CA PRO A 292 7.88 -4.19 -22.12
C PRO A 292 7.37 -2.74 -22.12
N GLY A 293 7.79 -1.97 -21.11
CA GLY A 293 7.49 -0.54 -21.01
C GLY A 293 6.07 -0.18 -20.56
N MET A 294 5.19 -1.16 -20.30
CA MET A 294 3.87 -0.90 -19.70
C MET A 294 3.99 -0.20 -18.34
N GLU A 295 4.93 -0.67 -17.51
CA GLU A 295 5.25 -0.06 -16.23
C GLU A 295 6.68 0.46 -16.30
N SER A 296 6.90 1.69 -15.82
CA SER A 296 8.23 2.30 -15.74
C SER A 296 9.21 1.46 -14.89
N GLY A 297 8.69 0.76 -13.89
CA GLY A 297 9.42 -0.19 -13.04
C GLY A 297 9.59 -1.60 -13.63
N LEU A 298 9.22 -1.84 -14.90
CA LEU A 298 9.40 -3.06 -15.69
C LEU A 298 9.69 -2.74 -17.17
N PRO A 299 10.82 -2.07 -17.48
CA PRO A 299 11.12 -1.63 -18.85
C PRO A 299 11.25 -2.77 -19.86
N ARG A 300 11.58 -3.99 -19.40
CA ARG A 300 11.65 -5.21 -20.22
C ARG A 300 10.44 -6.14 -20.06
N GLY A 301 9.39 -5.66 -19.39
CA GLY A 301 8.19 -6.44 -19.08
C GLY A 301 8.39 -7.28 -17.83
N GLY A 302 7.48 -8.22 -17.59
CA GLY A 302 7.51 -9.08 -16.42
C GLY A 302 6.21 -9.86 -16.25
N ARG A 303 5.95 -10.33 -15.03
CA ARG A 303 4.69 -11.01 -14.67
C ARG A 303 4.25 -10.66 -13.26
N ARG A 304 2.97 -10.38 -13.06
CA ARG A 304 2.34 -10.14 -11.76
C ARG A 304 1.37 -11.26 -11.44
N LEU A 305 1.56 -11.92 -10.30
CA LEU A 305 0.58 -12.84 -9.72
C LEU A 305 -0.23 -12.11 -8.66
N VAL A 306 -1.55 -12.23 -8.76
CA VAL A 306 -2.51 -11.76 -7.77
C VAL A 306 -3.24 -12.99 -7.24
N PHE A 307 -3.00 -13.33 -5.98
CA PHE A 307 -3.60 -14.45 -5.27
C PHE A 307 -4.83 -13.95 -4.53
N PHE A 308 -5.93 -14.70 -4.60
CA PHE A 308 -7.22 -14.30 -4.04
C PHE A 308 -7.57 -15.14 -2.82
N ASP A 309 -7.97 -14.48 -1.74
CA ASP A 309 -8.49 -15.15 -0.55
C ASP A 309 -9.79 -15.92 -0.90
N PRO A 310 -9.89 -17.22 -0.58
CA PRO A 310 -11.04 -18.02 -0.99
C PRO A 310 -12.35 -17.70 -0.25
N GLN A 311 -12.30 -16.96 0.87
CA GLN A 311 -13.49 -16.59 1.65
C GLN A 311 -14.04 -15.22 1.24
N SER A 312 -13.17 -14.23 1.05
CA SER A 312 -13.55 -12.86 0.74
C SER A 312 -13.41 -12.48 -0.73
N PHE A 313 -12.70 -13.27 -1.54
CA PHE A 313 -12.31 -12.96 -2.92
C PHE A 313 -11.53 -11.65 -3.08
N LEU A 314 -10.85 -11.19 -2.03
CA LEU A 314 -9.95 -10.04 -2.10
C LEU A 314 -8.52 -10.51 -2.42
N PRO A 315 -7.68 -9.67 -3.04
CA PRO A 315 -6.26 -9.94 -3.16
C PRO A 315 -5.61 -10.15 -1.79
N ALA A 316 -5.14 -11.37 -1.53
CA ALA A 316 -4.39 -11.76 -0.34
C ALA A 316 -2.89 -11.54 -0.52
N LEU A 317 -2.39 -11.73 -1.75
CA LEU A 317 -0.98 -11.53 -2.08
C LEU A 317 -0.82 -11.03 -3.51
N ILE A 318 0.08 -10.07 -3.71
CA ILE A 318 0.53 -9.57 -5.01
C ILE A 318 2.03 -9.79 -5.07
N ALA A 319 2.51 -10.44 -6.13
CA ALA A 319 3.94 -10.61 -6.38
C ALA A 319 4.25 -10.33 -7.84
N THR A 320 5.13 -9.36 -8.09
CA THR A 320 5.53 -8.99 -9.45
C THR A 320 7.00 -9.29 -9.66
N TYR A 321 7.29 -9.93 -10.78
CA TYR A 321 8.60 -10.41 -11.15
C TYR A 321 9.14 -9.74 -12.40
N ASP A 322 10.42 -9.38 -12.27
CA ASP A 322 11.48 -9.34 -13.26
C ASP A 322 11.24 -10.07 -14.60
N GLU A 323 11.71 -9.53 -15.73
CA GLU A 323 11.98 -10.35 -16.93
C GLU A 323 13.01 -11.46 -16.66
N ARG A 324 13.84 -11.33 -15.62
CA ARG A 324 14.80 -12.34 -15.15
C ARG A 324 14.20 -13.27 -14.08
N GLY A 325 12.94 -13.07 -13.70
CA GLY A 325 12.28 -13.81 -12.62
C GLY A 325 12.59 -13.31 -11.20
N GLU A 326 13.30 -12.19 -11.03
CA GLU A 326 13.54 -11.57 -9.72
C GLU A 326 12.27 -10.92 -9.16
N GLU A 327 11.94 -11.14 -7.89
CA GLU A 327 10.81 -10.46 -7.23
C GLU A 327 11.14 -8.95 -7.04
N VAL A 328 10.39 -8.09 -7.73
CA VAL A 328 10.53 -6.61 -7.67
C VAL A 328 9.42 -5.93 -6.87
N GLU A 329 8.40 -6.68 -6.49
CA GLU A 329 7.27 -6.24 -5.68
C GLU A 329 6.64 -7.44 -5.00
N PHE A 330 6.31 -7.26 -3.73
CA PHE A 330 5.61 -8.21 -2.89
C PHE A 330 4.72 -7.44 -1.93
N TYR A 331 3.41 -7.68 -1.98
CA TYR A 331 2.44 -7.17 -1.02
C TYR A 331 1.61 -8.35 -0.49
N ARG A 332 1.68 -8.64 0.81
CA ARG A 332 0.77 -9.59 1.49
C ARG A 332 -0.20 -8.83 2.38
N TYR A 333 -1.48 -9.16 2.25
CA TYR A 333 -2.59 -8.59 2.97
C TYR A 333 -3.18 -9.64 3.91
N ASP A 334 -3.16 -9.38 5.21
CA ASP A 334 -3.75 -10.26 6.22
C ASP A 334 -4.44 -9.47 7.36
N ARG A 335 -5.10 -10.18 8.28
CA ARG A 335 -5.84 -9.59 9.42
C ARG A 335 -6.83 -8.49 8.99
N PHE A 336 -7.57 -8.75 7.91
CA PHE A 336 -8.62 -7.87 7.42
C PHE A 336 -9.69 -7.59 8.49
N GLN A 337 -10.15 -6.34 8.53
CA GLN A 337 -11.30 -5.89 9.33
C GLN A 337 -12.31 -5.23 8.39
N PHE A 338 -13.42 -5.93 8.15
CA PHE A 338 -14.60 -5.45 7.45
C PHE A 338 -15.85 -6.21 7.94
N PRO A 339 -17.07 -5.64 7.83
CA PRO A 339 -17.31 -4.23 7.54
C PRO A 339 -16.81 -3.34 8.69
N VAL A 340 -16.27 -2.18 8.34
CA VAL A 340 -15.85 -1.14 9.27
C VAL A 340 -16.25 0.19 8.65
N ARG A 341 -16.75 1.11 9.48
CA ARG A 341 -17.16 2.44 9.04
C ARG A 341 -16.09 3.43 9.48
N LEU A 342 -15.22 3.84 8.56
CA LEU A 342 -14.21 4.86 8.81
C LEU A 342 -14.77 6.25 8.47
N ASP A 343 -14.58 7.21 9.37
CA ASP A 343 -15.10 8.57 9.23
C ASP A 343 -13.97 9.61 9.02
N GLU A 344 -14.32 10.90 8.97
CA GLU A 344 -13.37 11.99 8.75
C GLU A 344 -12.23 12.03 9.79
N LYS A 345 -12.48 11.57 11.02
CA LYS A 345 -11.48 11.55 12.10
C LYS A 345 -10.42 10.47 11.86
N ASP A 346 -10.79 9.37 11.21
CA ASP A 346 -9.85 8.29 10.84
C ASP A 346 -8.79 8.73 9.82
N PHE A 347 -9.01 9.85 9.12
CA PHE A 347 -8.15 10.38 8.08
C PHE A 347 -7.75 11.86 8.27
N ASN A 348 -8.01 12.44 9.45
CA ASN A 348 -7.63 13.83 9.75
C ASN A 348 -6.18 13.88 10.26
N PRO A 349 -5.23 14.53 9.55
CA PRO A 349 -3.82 14.55 9.94
C PRO A 349 -3.57 15.22 11.29
N GLU A 350 -4.38 16.22 11.67
CA GLU A 350 -4.23 16.89 12.97
C GLU A 350 -4.63 15.97 14.13
N ALA A 351 -5.71 15.20 13.95
CA ALA A 351 -6.18 14.24 14.95
C ALA A 351 -5.27 13.00 15.05
N LEU A 352 -4.86 12.45 13.89
CA LEU A 352 -3.99 11.28 13.81
C LEU A 352 -2.61 11.55 14.40
N PHE A 353 -2.00 12.69 14.07
CA PHE A 353 -0.65 13.03 14.47
C PHE A 353 -0.59 13.85 15.77
N ALA A 354 -1.68 13.95 16.53
CA ALA A 354 -1.71 14.64 17.81
C ALA A 354 -0.79 13.93 18.81
N LYS A 355 0.00 14.69 19.58
CA LYS A 355 0.79 14.10 20.66
C LYS A 355 -0.17 13.65 21.79
N PRO A 356 0.00 12.43 22.35
CA PRO A 356 -0.68 12.05 23.58
C PRO A 356 -0.42 13.10 24.66
N GLY A 357 -1.48 13.70 25.21
CA GLY A 357 -1.39 14.73 26.25
C GLY A 357 -1.41 16.19 25.76
N SER A 358 -1.50 16.47 24.46
CA SER A 358 -1.67 17.86 23.94
C SER A 358 -3.11 18.39 23.99
N GLY A 359 -3.99 17.74 24.77
CA GLY A 359 -5.36 18.21 24.98
C GLY A 359 -5.35 19.55 25.69
N THR A 360 -5.85 20.60 25.02
CA THR A 360 -6.00 21.93 25.60
C THR A 360 -6.89 21.86 26.83
N THR A 361 -6.32 22.03 28.02
CA THR A 361 -7.08 22.38 29.22
C THR A 361 -7.71 23.75 28.99
N ALA A 362 -8.91 23.76 28.40
CA ALA A 362 -9.74 24.95 28.35
C ALA A 362 -10.12 25.29 29.80
N LEU A 363 -9.41 26.25 30.39
CA LEU A 363 -9.80 26.82 31.67
C LEU A 363 -11.21 27.39 31.52
N ARG A 364 -12.19 26.74 32.14
CA ARG A 364 -13.37 27.46 32.61
C ARG A 364 -12.90 28.45 33.68
N LYS A 365 -13.07 29.73 33.40
CA LYS A 365 -13.25 30.81 34.37
C LYS A 365 -14.53 31.54 34.00
#